data_AF-A0A6J4F4V1-F1
#
_entry.id   AF-A0A6J4F4V1-F1
#
_cell.length_a   1.000
_cell.length_b   1.000
_cell.length_c   1.000
_cell.angle_alpha   90.00
_cell.angle_beta   90.00
_cell.angle_gamma   90.00
#
_symmetry.space_group_name_H-M   'P 1'
#
loop_
_entity.id
_entity.type
_entity.pdbx_description
1 polymer ?
#
loop_
_entity_poly.entity_id
_entity_poly.type
_entity_poly.pdbx_seq_one_letter_code
_entity_poly.pdbx_strand_id
1 'polypeptide(L)' 'MVRPLSFDLQRLSGFFVMAKPATILIKLLSSAGTGFFYVAKKNPRKTTEKLEFRKYDPVVRKHVQFKETKIK' A
#
# COMPACT_ATOMS: atom_id res chain seq x y z
N MET A 1 48.65 19.95 35.19
CA MET A 1 47.21 20.31 35.06
C MET A 1 46.82 20.14 33.60
N VAL A 2 46.30 18.98 33.23
CA VAL A 2 45.96 18.60 31.85
C VAL A 2 44.51 18.15 31.88
N ARG A 3 43.64 18.85 31.13
CA ARG A 3 42.20 18.60 31.10
C ARG A 3 41.92 17.19 30.55
N PRO A 4 41.01 16.41 31.15
CA PRO A 4 40.59 15.15 30.56
C PRO A 4 39.76 15.47 29.32
N LEU A 5 40.15 14.90 28.17
CA LEU A 5 39.29 14.80 27.01
C LEU A 5 38.13 13.87 27.40
N SER A 6 37.03 14.46 27.88
CA SER A 6 35.76 13.77 28.00
C SER A 6 35.36 13.32 26.60
N PHE A 7 35.60 12.04 26.30
CA PHE A 7 35.13 11.38 25.09
C PHE A 7 33.61 11.28 25.23
N ASP A 8 32.92 12.34 24.80
CA ASP A 8 31.47 12.47 24.95
C ASP A 8 30.78 11.51 23.99
N LEU A 9 30.54 10.29 24.48
CA LEU A 9 29.83 9.23 23.78
C LEU A 9 28.31 9.45 23.82
N GLN A 10 27.84 10.71 23.73
CA GLN A 10 26.43 11.09 23.72
C GLN A 10 25.95 11.49 22.31
N ARG A 11 26.12 10.63 21.32
CA ARG A 11 25.42 10.81 20.03
C ARG A 11 24.92 9.52 19.42
N LEU A 12 24.33 8.66 20.25
CA LEU A 12 23.51 7.54 19.79
C LEU A 12 22.04 7.82 20.07
N SER A 13 21.38 8.44 19.11
CA SER A 13 20.01 8.09 18.73
C SER A 13 19.61 8.95 17.54
N GLY A 14 20.10 8.58 16.35
CA GLY A 14 19.39 8.93 15.14
C GLY A 14 18.01 8.29 15.24
N PHE A 15 17.01 9.07 15.65
CA PHE A 15 15.61 8.71 15.50
C PHE A 15 15.40 8.46 14.00
N PHE A 16 15.50 7.20 13.57
CA PHE A 16 15.06 6.79 12.25
C PHE A 16 13.56 7.06 12.20
N VAL A 17 13.18 8.21 11.63
CA VAL A 17 11.80 8.51 11.33
C VAL A 17 11.37 7.51 10.26
N MET A 18 10.64 6.47 10.68
CA MET A 18 10.05 5.48 9.80
C MET A 18 9.23 6.20 8.74
N ALA A 19 9.57 6.01 7.47
CA ALA A 19 8.83 6.61 6.37
C ALA A 19 7.38 6.10 6.40
N LYS A 20 6.42 7.03 6.39
CA LYS A 20 4.99 6.70 6.43
C LYS A 20 4.65 5.72 5.29
N PRO A 21 3.94 4.61 5.57
CA PRO A 21 3.57 3.65 4.55
C PRO A 21 2.69 4.34 3.51
N ALA A 22 3.15 4.36 2.26
CA ALA A 22 2.48 5.03 1.15
C ALA A 22 1.43 4.15 0.46
N THR A 23 1.14 2.98 1.00
CA THR A 23 0.29 1.97 0.36
C THR A 23 -1.18 2.25 0.68
N ILE A 24 -2.02 2.31 -0.34
CA ILE A 24 -3.46 2.52 -0.23
C ILE A 24 -4.16 1.18 -0.45
N LEU A 25 -5.20 0.90 0.33
CA LEU A 25 -6.11 -0.21 0.08
C LEU A 25 -7.14 0.21 -0.97
N ILE A 26 -7.24 -0.59 -2.03
CA ILE A 26 -8.22 -0.41 -3.11
C ILE A 26 -9.15 -1.62 -3.15
N LYS A 27 -10.39 -1.39 -3.58
CA LYS A 27 -11.34 -2.44 -3.91
C LYS A 27 -11.33 -2.68 -5.41
N LEU A 28 -11.36 -3.94 -5.81
CA LEU A 28 -11.57 -4.35 -7.19
C LEU A 28 -12.99 -4.88 -7.28
N LEU A 29 -13.89 -4.13 -7.90
CA LEU A 29 -15.30 -4.52 -8.09
C LEU A 29 -15.47 -5.32 -9.37
N SER A 30 -16.21 -6.42 -9.29
CA SER A 30 -16.61 -7.20 -10.47
C SER A 30 -17.52 -6.38 -11.38
N SER A 31 -17.19 -6.28 -12.67
CA SER A 31 -18.05 -5.61 -13.66
C SER A 31 -19.32 -6.40 -13.97
N ALA A 32 -19.46 -7.62 -13.44
CA ALA A 32 -20.65 -8.44 -13.63
C ALA A 32 -21.84 -8.05 -12.74
N GLY A 33 -21.71 -7.01 -11.90
CA GLY A 33 -22.80 -6.51 -11.06
C GLY A 33 -23.17 -7.42 -9.89
N THR A 34 -22.34 -8.43 -9.58
CA THR A 34 -22.54 -9.40 -8.49
C THR A 34 -22.23 -8.84 -7.11
N GLY A 35 -21.64 -7.65 -7.03
CA GLY A 35 -21.19 -7.05 -5.77
C GLY A 35 -19.95 -7.71 -5.16
N PHE A 36 -19.39 -8.75 -5.80
CA PHE A 36 -18.16 -9.38 -5.34
C PHE A 36 -16.96 -8.45 -5.56
N PHE A 37 -16.11 -8.32 -4.53
CA PHE A 37 -14.92 -7.49 -4.60
C PHE A 37 -13.70 -8.17 -3.99
N TYR A 38 -12.54 -7.89 -4.58
CA TYR A 38 -11.25 -8.20 -3.97
C TYR A 38 -10.68 -6.96 -3.32
N VAL A 39 -9.93 -7.14 -2.23
CA VAL A 39 -9.15 -6.08 -1.60
C VAL A 39 -7.70 -6.25 -2.02
N ALA A 40 -7.11 -5.18 -2.53
CA ALA A 40 -5.71 -5.16 -2.95
C ALA A 40 -4.98 -3.93 -2.38
N LYS A 41 -3.68 -4.06 -2.20
CA LYS A 41 -2.78 -2.99 -1.78
C LYS A 41 -2.15 -2.36 -3.03
N LYS A 42 -2.41 -1.08 -3.29
CA LYS A 42 -1.84 -0.31 -4.40
C LYS A 42 -0.89 0.75 -3.87
N ASN A 43 0.25 0.93 -4.53
CA ASN A 43 1.10 2.09 -4.28
C ASN A 43 0.77 3.19 -5.31
N PRO A 44 0.04 4.25 -4.91
CA PRO A 44 -0.38 5.32 -5.82
C PRO A 44 0.80 6.08 -6.45
N ARG A 45 1.99 6.03 -5.84
CA ARG A 45 3.19 6.71 -6.36
C ARG A 45 3.82 5.97 -7.55
N LYS A 46 3.65 4.64 -7.62
CA LYS A 46 4.22 3.82 -8.71
C LYS A 46 3.21 3.58 -9.84
N THR A 47 1.93 3.51 -9.50
CA THR A 47 0.85 3.22 -10.46
C THR A 47 -0.23 4.28 -10.34
N THR A 48 -0.22 5.24 -11.27
CA THR A 48 -1.19 6.35 -11.35
C THR A 48 -2.46 5.93 -12.11
N GLU A 49 -2.34 4.97 -13.02
CA GLU A 49 -3.42 4.54 -13.90
C GLU A 49 -4.45 3.64 -13.21
N LYS A 50 -5.65 3.57 -13.80
CA LYS A 50 -6.73 2.71 -13.31
C LYS A 50 -6.40 1.25 -13.62
N LEU A 51 -6.34 0.42 -12.58
CA LEU A 51 -6.10 -1.01 -12.73
C LEU A 51 -7.39 -1.72 -13.14
N GLU A 52 -7.33 -2.42 -14.27
CA GLU A 52 -8.36 -3.34 -14.72
C GLU A 52 -7.75 -4.74 -14.84
N PHE A 53 -8.35 -5.70 -14.13
CA PHE A 53 -7.85 -7.08 -14.11
C PHE A 53 -8.95 -8.07 -14.47
N ARG A 54 -8.63 -9.10 -15.25
CA ARG A 54 -9.53 -10.23 -15.43
C ARG A 54 -9.29 -11.22 -14.29
N LYS A 55 -10.28 -11.37 -13.41
CA LYS A 55 -10.24 -12.30 -12.27
C LYS A 55 -11.48 -13.18 -12.29
N TYR A 56 -11.39 -14.29 -11.57
CA TYR A 56 -12.51 -15.20 -11.40
C TYR A 56 -13.54 -14.57 -10.45
N ASP A 57 -14.80 -14.58 -10.88
CA ASP A 57 -15.95 -14.26 -10.03
C ASP A 57 -16.64 -15.58 -9.62
N PRO A 58 -16.66 -15.94 -8.31
CA PRO A 58 -17.27 -17.18 -7.85
C PRO A 58 -18.79 -17.23 -8.04
N VAL A 59 -19.45 -16.08 -8.23
CA VAL A 59 -20.90 -16.00 -8.42
C VAL A 59 -21.27 -16.34 -9.87
N VAL A 60 -20.56 -15.77 -10.85
CA VAL A 60 -20.79 -16.04 -12.29
C VAL A 60 -20.04 -17.29 -12.77
N ARG A 61 -19.08 -17.77 -11.97
CA ARG A 61 -18.17 -18.88 -12.28
C ARG A 61 -17.36 -18.65 -13.55
N LYS A 62 -17.07 -17.40 -13.88
CA LYS A 62 -16.35 -16.97 -15.09
C LYS A 62 -15.31 -15.90 -14.76
N HIS A 63 -14.32 -15.76 -15.64
CA HIS A 63 -13.36 -14.67 -15.56
C HIS A 63 -13.96 -13.39 -16.17
N VAL A 64 -14.21 -12.42 -15.31
CA VAL A 64 -14.79 -11.14 -15.67
C VAL A 64 -13.79 -10.02 -15.39
N GLN A 65 -14.01 -8.86 -16.00
CA GLN A 65 -13.18 -7.68 -15.74
C GLN A 65 -13.54 -7.09 -14.37
N PHE A 66 -12.52 -6.83 -13.56
CA PHE A 66 -12.63 -6.15 -12.28
C PHE A 66 -12.06 -4.74 -12.40
N LYS A 67 -12.85 -3.75 -11.97
CA LYS A 67 -12.51 -2.33 -12.01
C LYS A 67 -12.08 -1.85 -10.63
N GLU A 68 -11.02 -1.04 -10.57
CA GLU A 68 -10.62 -0.42 -9.32
C GLU A 68 -11.62 0.65 -8.85
N THR A 69 -11.95 0.61 -7.56
CA THR A 69 -12.69 1.64 -6.84
C THR A 69 -11.93 2.03 -5.59
N LYS A 70 -11.83 3.34 -5.36
CA LYS A 70 -11.21 3.86 -4.15
C LYS A 70 -12.13 3.61 -2.97
N ILE A 71 -11.55 3.12 -1.88
CA ILE A 71 -12.22 3.13 -0.57
C ILE A 71 -12.25 4.60 -0.15
N LYS A 72 -13.45 5.14 0.04
CA LYS A 72 -13.64 6.48 0.58
C LYS A 72 -13.59 6.43 2.11
#